data_AF-A0A7Y2KJA0-F1
#
_entry.id   AF-A0A7Y2KJA0-F1
#
_cell.length_a   1.000
_cell.length_b   1.000
_cell.length_c   1.000
_cell.angle_alpha   90.00
_cell.angle_beta   90.00
_cell.angle_gamma   90.00
#
_symmetry.space_group_name_H-M   'P 1'
#
loop_
_entity.id
_entity.type
_entity.pdbx_description
1 polymer ?
#
loop_
_entity_poly.entity_id
_entity_poly.type
_entity_poly.pdbx_seq_one_letter_code
_entity_poly.pdbx_strand_id
1 'polypeptide(L)'
;LRFLLRPLLVNPARMMLLKRVADLRHMTRPLAGEAPVHINNRALDGFMERFKESGCRDVDCGECRWCHEFVGKAVRIEETHRVQVLTAYDELFRALHDGSMWKYLPARENEDGPLFPRPSLAGAGNEGDEEG
;
A
#
# COMPACT_ATOMS: atom_id res chain seq x y z
N LEU A 1 -20.83 -23.27 -1.64
CA LEU A 1 -19.71 -23.00 -2.57
C LEU A 1 -19.99 -21.92 -3.63
N ARG A 2 -21.24 -21.65 -4.04
CA ARG A 2 -21.57 -20.67 -5.10
C ARG A 2 -21.14 -19.22 -4.85
N PHE A 3 -20.90 -18.83 -3.59
CA PHE A 3 -20.47 -17.48 -3.21
C PHE A 3 -18.98 -17.36 -2.87
N LEU A 4 -18.26 -18.47 -2.75
CA LEU A 4 -16.86 -18.48 -2.28
C LEU A 4 -15.86 -18.24 -3.44
N LEU A 5 -16.26 -18.50 -4.68
CA LEU A 5 -15.43 -18.35 -5.86
C LEU A 5 -16.21 -17.54 -6.90
N ARG A 6 -16.02 -16.22 -6.92
CA ARG A 6 -16.47 -15.32 -8.00
C ARG A 6 -15.25 -14.93 -8.83
N PRO A 7 -14.78 -15.80 -9.75
CA PRO A 7 -13.52 -15.60 -10.50
C PRO A 7 -13.51 -14.35 -11.39
N LEU A 8 -14.64 -13.64 -11.52
CA LEU A 8 -14.82 -12.46 -12.36
C LEU A 8 -14.84 -11.14 -11.58
N LEU A 9 -14.69 -11.14 -10.25
CA LEU A 9 -14.62 -9.90 -9.45
C LEU A 9 -13.22 -9.28 -9.38
N VAL A 10 -12.20 -10.07 -9.67
CA VAL A 10 -10.80 -9.67 -9.55
C VAL A 10 -10.10 -9.93 -10.87
N ASN A 11 -9.23 -9.01 -11.30
CA ASN A 11 -8.41 -9.21 -12.48
C ASN A 11 -7.15 -10.01 -12.07
N PRO A 12 -7.02 -11.30 -12.41
CA PRO A 12 -5.94 -12.15 -11.93
C PRO A 12 -4.56 -11.68 -12.44
N ALA A 13 -4.51 -11.07 -13.62
CA ALA A 13 -3.27 -10.49 -14.13
C ALA A 13 -2.84 -9.28 -13.27
N ARG A 14 -3.78 -8.43 -12.85
CA ARG A 14 -3.51 -7.30 -11.95
C ARG A 14 -3.24 -7.74 -10.51
N MET A 15 -3.77 -8.89 -10.07
CA MET A 15 -3.41 -9.51 -8.79
C MET A 15 -1.92 -9.88 -8.71
N MET A 16 -1.24 -10.09 -9.84
CA MET A 16 0.21 -10.33 -9.86
C MET A 16 1.01 -9.13 -9.34
N LEU A 17 0.46 -7.92 -9.36
CA LEU A 17 1.10 -6.73 -8.76
C LEU A 17 1.23 -6.89 -7.23
N LEU A 18 0.19 -7.44 -6.57
CA LEU A 18 0.25 -7.75 -5.13
C LEU A 18 1.32 -8.80 -4.85
N LYS A 19 1.37 -9.84 -5.68
CA LYS A 19 2.42 -10.87 -5.57
C LYS A 19 3.81 -10.26 -5.75
N ARG A 20 4.01 -9.37 -6.74
CA ARG A 20 5.30 -8.71 -7.00
C ARG A 20 5.77 -7.92 -5.77
N VAL A 21 4.89 -7.12 -5.15
CA VAL A 21 5.22 -6.39 -3.93
C VAL A 21 5.52 -7.36 -2.78
N ALA A 22 4.72 -8.42 -2.61
CA ALA A 22 4.94 -9.40 -1.55
C ALA A 22 6.27 -10.15 -1.71
N ASP A 23 6.66 -10.50 -2.93
CA ASP A 23 7.95 -11.12 -3.24
C ASP A 23 9.12 -10.15 -2.96
N LEU A 24 9.02 -8.89 -3.41
CA LEU A 24 10.05 -7.87 -3.16
C LEU A 24 10.22 -7.57 -1.67
N ARG A 25 9.17 -7.73 -0.86
CA ARG A 25 9.24 -7.60 0.60
C ARG A 25 9.59 -8.90 1.32
N HIS A 26 9.95 -9.96 0.58
CA HIS A 26 10.29 -11.27 1.13
C HIS A 26 9.21 -11.85 2.05
N MET A 27 7.94 -11.53 1.77
CA MET A 27 6.78 -12.03 2.55
C MET A 27 6.36 -13.44 2.13
N THR A 28 6.65 -13.82 0.88
CA THR A 28 6.23 -15.08 0.25
C THR A 28 7.36 -16.09 0.14
N ARG A 29 8.61 -15.66 0.28
CA ARG A 29 9.81 -16.47 0.12
C ARG A 29 10.91 -15.99 1.06
N PRO A 30 11.74 -16.90 1.60
CA PRO A 30 12.93 -16.54 2.34
C PRO A 30 13.85 -15.63 1.51
N LEU A 31 14.50 -14.70 2.18
CA LEU A 31 15.55 -13.88 1.60
C LEU A 31 16.75 -14.78 1.23
N ALA A 32 17.18 -14.73 -0.03
CA ALA A 32 18.38 -15.41 -0.49
C ALA A 32 19.53 -14.39 -0.59
N GLY A 33 20.62 -14.62 0.16
CA GLY A 33 21.78 -13.73 0.18
C GLY A 33 21.66 -12.58 1.19
N GLU A 34 22.35 -11.47 0.87
CA GLU A 34 22.41 -10.29 1.73
C GLU A 34 21.08 -9.53 1.74
N ALA A 35 20.69 -8.99 2.90
CA ALA A 35 19.45 -8.23 3.01
C ALA A 35 19.56 -6.89 2.27
N PRO A 36 18.58 -6.53 1.42
CA PRO A 36 18.61 -5.26 0.70
C PRO A 36 18.37 -4.06 1.61
N VAL A 37 17.83 -4.29 2.81
CA VAL A 37 17.71 -3.29 3.89
C VAL A 37 18.54 -3.78 5.07
N HIS A 38 19.55 -2.99 5.43
CA HIS A 38 20.46 -3.28 6.53
C HIS A 38 20.32 -2.21 7.62
N ILE A 39 20.23 -2.67 8.87
CA ILE A 39 20.16 -1.80 10.06
C ILE A 39 21.39 -2.05 10.93
N ASN A 40 22.23 -1.01 11.06
CA ASN A 40 23.33 -1.02 12.01
C ASN A 40 22.83 -0.65 13.40
N ASN A 41 22.59 -1.66 14.24
CA ASN A 41 22.09 -1.48 15.60
C ASN A 41 23.00 -0.61 16.48
N ARG A 42 24.32 -0.66 16.29
CA ARG A 42 25.25 0.19 17.06
C ARG A 42 25.15 1.66 16.69
N ALA A 43 24.81 1.97 15.43
CA ALA A 43 24.56 3.34 15.01
C ALA A 43 23.28 3.94 15.63
N LEU A 44 22.43 3.12 16.25
CA LEU A 44 21.25 3.55 17.01
C LEU A 44 21.54 3.87 18.48
N ASP A 45 22.77 3.68 18.95
CA ASP A 45 23.14 4.03 20.32
C ASP A 45 22.85 5.53 20.58
N GLY A 46 22.14 5.82 21.67
CA GLY A 46 21.67 7.15 22.02
C GLY A 46 20.34 7.59 21.39
N PHE A 47 19.71 6.78 20.54
CA PHE A 47 18.41 7.12 19.92
C PHE A 47 17.31 7.43 20.94
N MET A 48 17.31 6.67 22.05
CA MET A 48 16.29 6.77 23.09
C MET A 48 16.46 7.99 24.01
N GLU A 49 17.59 8.70 23.96
CA GLU A 49 17.89 9.78 24.91
C GLU A 49 16.85 10.91 24.85
N ARG A 50 16.49 11.37 23.65
CA ARG A 50 15.44 12.37 23.47
C ARG A 50 14.10 11.94 24.09
N PHE A 51 13.74 10.67 23.94
CA PHE A 51 12.43 10.16 24.34
C PHE A 51 12.27 9.98 25.84
N LYS A 52 13.35 10.11 26.62
CA LYS A 52 13.27 10.17 28.08
C LYS A 52 12.60 11.45 28.57
N GLU A 53 12.74 12.54 27.80
CA GLU A 53 12.29 13.87 28.18
C GLU A 53 11.15 14.38 27.28
N SER A 54 11.14 13.98 26.01
CA SER A 54 10.21 14.53 25.01
C SER A 54 9.83 13.52 23.93
N GLY A 55 8.53 13.28 23.79
CA GLY A 55 7.96 12.43 22.75
C GLY A 55 7.84 13.13 21.38
N CYS A 56 7.11 12.50 20.47
CA CYS A 56 6.76 13.08 19.16
C CYS A 56 5.34 13.65 19.10
N ARG A 57 4.51 13.48 20.14
CA ARG A 57 3.08 13.81 20.09
C ARG A 57 2.81 15.28 19.78
N ASP A 58 3.59 16.16 20.38
CA ASP A 58 3.40 17.61 20.33
C ASP A 58 4.49 18.31 19.49
N VAL A 59 5.10 17.58 18.54
CA VAL A 59 6.26 18.05 17.75
C VAL A 59 6.05 17.76 16.26
N ASP A 60 6.37 18.73 15.41
CA ASP A 60 6.45 18.51 13.97
C ASP A 60 7.71 17.66 13.64
N CYS A 61 7.50 16.43 13.18
CA CYS A 61 8.60 15.53 12.83
C CYS A 61 9.40 16.00 11.60
N GLY A 62 8.78 16.76 10.69
CA GLY A 62 9.42 17.34 9.52
C GLY A 62 10.45 18.40 9.88
N GLU A 63 10.20 19.16 10.95
CA GLU A 63 11.12 20.15 11.50
C GLU A 63 12.12 19.54 12.50
N CYS A 64 11.64 18.69 13.41
CA CYS A 64 12.47 18.12 14.48
C CYS A 64 13.57 17.18 13.97
N ARG A 65 13.26 16.35 12.97
CA ARG A 65 14.21 15.48 12.26
C ARG A 65 15.06 14.50 13.09
N TRP A 66 14.81 14.34 14.40
CA TRP A 66 15.56 13.39 15.26
C TRP A 66 15.66 11.98 14.67
N CYS A 67 14.51 11.41 14.26
CA CYS A 67 14.50 10.09 13.63
C CYS A 67 15.25 10.07 12.29
N HIS A 68 15.21 11.16 11.51
CA HIS A 68 15.89 11.25 10.22
C HIS A 68 17.42 11.19 10.37
N GLU A 69 17.96 11.85 11.41
CA GLU A 69 19.41 11.81 11.70
C GLU A 69 19.87 10.38 12.00
N PHE A 70 19.11 9.65 12.82
CA PHE A 70 19.42 8.26 13.14
C PHE A 70 19.24 7.32 11.95
N VAL A 71 18.17 7.49 11.17
CA VAL A 71 17.96 6.72 9.93
C VAL A 71 19.13 6.92 8.97
N GLY A 72 19.60 8.16 8.78
CA GLY A 72 20.69 8.47 7.87
C GLY A 72 22.02 7.78 8.18
N LYS A 73 22.29 7.48 9.46
CA LYS A 73 23.51 6.75 9.88
C LYS A 73 23.30 5.25 10.11
N ALA A 74 22.09 4.82 10.47
CA ALA A 74 21.83 3.45 10.89
C ALA A 74 21.22 2.58 9.81
N VAL A 75 20.54 3.15 8.81
CA VAL A 75 19.82 2.39 7.80
C VAL A 75 20.49 2.54 6.44
N ARG A 76 20.86 1.41 5.83
CA ARG A 76 21.33 1.35 4.46
C ARG A 76 20.32 0.55 3.64
N ILE A 77 19.86 1.14 2.54
CA ILE A 77 18.99 0.47 1.57
C ILE A 77 19.77 0.34 0.28
N GLU A 78 19.77 -0.84 -0.31
CA GLU A 78 20.31 -1.06 -1.65
C GLU A 78 19.44 -0.32 -2.67
N GLU A 79 20.09 0.52 -3.49
CA GLU A 79 19.38 1.52 -4.28
C GLU A 79 18.51 0.90 -5.38
N THR A 80 18.98 -0.16 -6.03
CA THR A 80 18.21 -0.81 -7.10
C THR A 80 16.96 -1.49 -6.53
N HIS A 81 17.07 -2.12 -5.37
CA HIS A 81 15.95 -2.69 -4.63
C HIS A 81 14.97 -1.60 -4.19
N ARG A 82 15.45 -0.45 -3.70
CA ARG A 82 14.60 0.70 -3.36
C ARG A 82 13.74 1.14 -4.55
N VAL A 83 14.38 1.34 -5.71
CA VAL A 83 13.70 1.74 -6.93
C VAL A 83 12.67 0.69 -7.37
N GLN A 84 13.02 -0.59 -7.33
CA GLN A 84 12.12 -1.69 -7.68
C GLN A 84 10.88 -1.74 -6.78
N VAL A 85 11.07 -1.61 -5.46
CA VAL A 85 9.97 -1.60 -4.48
C VAL A 85 9.05 -0.40 -4.69
N LEU A 86 9.61 0.80 -4.81
CA LEU A 86 8.82 2.02 -5.02
C LEU A 86 8.02 1.96 -6.33
N THR A 87 8.64 1.47 -7.40
CA THR A 87 7.96 1.28 -8.69
C THR A 87 6.80 0.29 -8.58
N ALA A 88 7.03 -0.86 -7.91
CA ALA A 88 5.98 -1.86 -7.72
C ALA A 88 4.82 -1.33 -6.87
N TYR A 89 5.10 -0.50 -5.86
CA TYR A 89 4.08 0.18 -5.07
C TYR A 89 3.29 1.21 -5.89
N ASP A 90 3.95 2.02 -6.71
CA ASP A 90 3.29 3.00 -7.57
C ASP A 90 2.33 2.32 -8.57
N GLU A 91 2.79 1.26 -9.25
CA GLU A 91 1.97 0.46 -10.16
C GLU A 91 0.75 -0.15 -9.45
N LEU A 92 0.97 -0.71 -8.25
CA LEU A 92 -0.09 -1.31 -7.44
C LEU A 92 -1.13 -0.26 -7.00
N PHE A 93 -0.68 0.86 -6.46
CA PHE A 93 -1.57 1.92 -5.99
C PHE A 93 -2.33 2.56 -7.13
N ARG A 94 -1.69 2.75 -8.29
CA ARG A 94 -2.38 3.21 -9.50
C ARG A 94 -3.51 2.25 -9.88
N ALA A 95 -3.26 0.94 -9.89
CA ALA A 95 -4.26 -0.07 -10.24
C ALA A 95 -5.41 -0.17 -9.22
N LEU A 96 -5.13 0.08 -7.94
CA LEU A 96 -6.14 0.19 -6.89
C LEU A 96 -6.99 1.45 -7.07
N HIS A 97 -6.35 2.59 -7.35
CA HIS A 97 -6.99 3.89 -7.50
C HIS A 97 -7.87 3.98 -8.76
N ASP A 98 -7.38 3.49 -9.91
CA ASP A 98 -8.13 3.52 -11.18
C ASP A 98 -9.17 2.39 -11.32
N GLY A 99 -9.21 1.49 -10.34
CA GLY A 99 -10.08 0.32 -10.28
C GLY A 99 -9.75 -0.78 -11.29
N SER A 100 -8.63 -0.68 -12.04
CA SER A 100 -8.20 -1.71 -12.99
C SER A 100 -7.90 -3.05 -12.32
N MET A 101 -7.60 -3.03 -11.02
CA MET A 101 -7.50 -4.22 -10.19
C MET A 101 -8.78 -5.08 -10.19
N TRP A 102 -9.94 -4.45 -10.36
CA TRP A 102 -11.26 -5.08 -10.31
C TRP A 102 -11.94 -5.17 -11.69
N LYS A 103 -11.39 -4.53 -12.73
CA LYS A 103 -11.92 -4.56 -14.10
C LYS A 103 -11.36 -5.76 -14.86
N TYR A 104 -12.24 -6.69 -15.24
CA TYR A 104 -11.94 -7.74 -16.20
C TYR A 104 -12.11 -7.16 -17.62
N LEU A 105 -10.99 -6.96 -18.34
CA LEU A 105 -10.87 -6.38 -19.71
C LEU A 105 -10.81 -4.84 -19.80
N PRO A 106 -10.02 -4.26 -20.73
CA PRO A 106 -10.10 -2.84 -21.07
C PRO A 106 -11.49 -2.51 -21.60
N ALA A 107 -11.96 -1.28 -21.36
CA ALA A 107 -13.23 -0.82 -21.92
C ALA A 107 -13.22 -1.05 -23.44
N ARG A 108 -14.23 -1.77 -23.96
CA ARG A 108 -14.49 -1.78 -25.41
C ARG A 108 -14.82 -0.34 -25.77
N GLU A 109 -14.03 0.27 -26.65
CA GLU A 109 -14.21 1.67 -27.04
C GLU A 109 -15.51 1.91 -27.81
N ASN A 110 -16.24 0.86 -28.21
CA ASN A 110 -17.55 0.97 -28.84
C ASN A 110 -18.37 -0.26 -28.46
N GLU A 111 -19.41 -0.09 -27.66
CA GLU A 111 -20.69 -0.84 -27.68
C GLU A 111 -21.52 -0.44 -26.45
N ASP A 112 -22.77 -0.10 -26.71
CA ASP A 112 -23.70 0.56 -25.81
C ASP A 112 -23.97 -0.20 -24.51
N GLY A 113 -23.76 0.48 -23.38
CA GLY A 113 -24.27 0.11 -22.07
C GLY A 113 -23.40 -0.87 -21.25
N PRO A 114 -23.37 -0.73 -19.91
CA PRO A 114 -22.61 -1.64 -19.06
C PRO A 114 -23.27 -3.04 -19.02
N LEU A 115 -22.46 -4.08 -19.26
CA LEU A 115 -22.87 -5.51 -19.19
C LEU A 115 -23.49 -5.90 -17.83
N PHE A 116 -23.24 -5.09 -16.79
CA PHE A 116 -23.90 -5.18 -15.50
C PHE A 116 -24.43 -3.79 -15.13
N PRO A 117 -25.76 -3.60 -15.00
CA PRO A 117 -26.28 -2.35 -14.48
C PRO A 117 -25.73 -2.14 -13.06
N ARG A 118 -25.17 -0.96 -12.81
CA ARG A 118 -24.80 -0.57 -11.46
C ARG A 118 -26.08 -0.59 -10.62
N PRO A 119 -26.14 -1.31 -9.48
CA PRO A 119 -27.27 -1.13 -8.58
C PRO A 119 -27.33 0.35 -8.20
N SER A 120 -28.48 0.97 -8.42
CA SER A 120 -28.74 2.34 -8.04
C SER A 120 -28.54 2.46 -6.53
N LEU A 121 -27.62 3.33 -6.10
CA LEU A 121 -27.46 3.69 -4.69
C LEU A 121 -28.59 4.59 -4.18
N ALA A 122 -29.62 4.87 -4.98
CA ALA A 122 -30.75 5.73 -4.61
C ALA A 122 -31.71 5.13 -3.56
N GLY A 123 -31.36 3.99 -2.94
CA GLY A 123 -32.18 3.35 -1.89
C GLY A 123 -31.57 3.39 -0.49
N ALA A 124 -30.42 4.04 -0.29
CA ALA A 124 -29.76 4.12 1.02
C ALA A 124 -29.81 5.56 1.56
N GLY A 125 -30.86 5.86 2.32
CA GLY A 125 -30.90 7.02 3.23
C GLY A 125 -32.06 7.99 3.01
N ASN A 126 -33.19 7.74 3.69
CA ASN A 126 -33.93 8.77 4.42
C ASN A 126 -34.94 8.09 5.37
N GLU A 127 -34.44 7.61 6.50
CA GLU A 127 -35.24 7.41 7.72
C GLU A 127 -34.49 8.11 8.84
N GLY A 128 -35.05 9.24 9.28
CA GLY A 128 -34.51 10.09 10.33
C GLY A 128 -34.45 11.56 9.89
N ASP A 129 -35.57 12.28 10.01
CA ASP A 129 -35.69 13.41 10.95
C ASP A 129 -37.04 14.14 10.79
N GLU A 130 -37.66 14.38 11.97
CA GLU A 130 -38.60 15.45 12.32
C GLU A 130 -40.07 15.43 11.82
N GLU A 131 -40.97 14.96 12.71
CA GLU A 131 -42.24 15.64 12.99
C GLU A 131 -42.54 15.61 14.50
N GLY A 132 -42.72 16.79 15.11
CA GLY A 132 -43.56 17.00 16.31
C GLY A 132 -42.85 17.20 17.65
#